data_AF-A0A965QRD7-F1
#
_entry.id   AF-A0A965QRD7-F1
#
_cell.length_a   1.000
_cell.length_b   1.000
_cell.length_c   1.000
_cell.angle_alpha   90.00
_cell.angle_beta   90.00
_cell.angle_gamma   90.00
#
_symmetry.space_group_name_H-M   'P 1'
#
loop_
_entity.id
_entity.type
_entity.pdbx_description
1 polymer ?
#
loop_
_entity_poly.entity_id
_entity_poly.type
_entity_poly.pdbx_seq_one_letter_code
_entity_poly.pdbx_strand_id
1 'polypeptide(L)' 'MHQIRVQSANLNHPVVNDKKYGLFGLNKYISKETTINRLALHAKSISFLDLNHQTVYYQATKNNEFDILLSQLNNLTVKT' A
#
# COMPACT_ATOMS: atom_id res chain seq x y z
N MET A 1 3.46 -12.67 -11.35
CA MET A 1 2.84 -11.34 -11.49
C MET A 1 2.62 -10.72 -10.10
N HIS A 2 3.43 -9.74 -9.68
CA HIS A 2 3.26 -8.91 -8.46
C HIS A 2 4.23 -7.69 -8.55
N GLN A 3 4.22 -6.98 -9.68
CA GLN A 3 5.32 -6.08 -10.11
C GLN A 3 5.77 -5.07 -9.05
N ILE A 4 4.87 -4.18 -8.58
CA ILE A 4 5.20 -3.16 -7.57
C ILE A 4 5.77 -3.83 -6.30
N ARG A 5 5.10 -4.86 -5.79
CA ARG A 5 5.51 -5.57 -4.56
C ARG A 5 6.90 -6.18 -4.67
N VAL A 6 7.20 -6.85 -5.79
CA VAL A 6 8.50 -7.48 -6.06
C VAL A 6 9.58 -6.42 -6.26
N GLN A 7 9.30 -5.39 -7.05
CA GLN A 7 10.26 -4.32 -7.32
C GLN A 7 10.62 -3.56 -6.05
N SER A 8 9.63 -3.19 -5.23
CA SER A 8 9.85 -2.58 -3.92
C SER A 8 10.68 -3.47 -2.99
N ALA A 9 10.40 -4.78 -2.95
CA ALA A 9 11.21 -5.72 -2.17
C ALA A 9 12.66 -5.84 -2.67
N ASN A 10 12.87 -5.87 -3.99
CA ASN A 10 14.20 -5.90 -4.60
C ASN A 10 15.03 -4.64 -4.30
N LEU A 11 14.37 -3.51 -4.02
CA LEU A 11 15.02 -2.27 -3.56
C LEU A 11 15.28 -2.27 -2.05
N ASN A 12 15.06 -3.38 -1.34
CA ASN A 12 15.10 -3.48 0.13
C ASN A 12 14.08 -2.58 0.85
N HIS A 13 13.03 -2.16 0.15
CA HIS A 13 11.93 -1.36 0.69
C HIS A 13 10.58 -2.04 0.39
N PRO A 14 10.34 -3.26 0.91
CA PRO A 14 9.11 -3.98 0.60
C PRO A 14 7.87 -3.26 1.14
N VAL A 15 6.73 -3.49 0.48
CA VAL A 15 5.44 -2.90 0.89
C VAL A 15 5.04 -3.41 2.27
N VAL A 16 4.60 -2.50 3.14
CA VAL A 16 4.13 -2.83 4.49
C VAL A 16 2.97 -3.82 4.44
N ASN A 17 2.99 -4.79 5.36
CA ASN A 17 2.02 -5.88 5.46
C ASN A 17 1.96 -6.79 4.22
N ASP A 18 3.00 -6.77 3.38
CA ASP A 18 3.15 -7.77 2.32
C ASP A 18 3.53 -9.13 2.91
N LYS A 19 2.59 -10.06 2.93
CA LYS A 19 2.79 -11.41 3.46
C LYS A 19 3.76 -12.28 2.65
N LYS A 20 4.03 -11.95 1.37
CA LYS A 20 4.83 -12.78 0.46
C LYS A 20 6.25 -12.24 0.27
N TYR A 21 6.39 -10.94 0.09
CA TYR A 21 7.68 -10.30 -0.18
C TYR A 21 8.11 -9.29 0.90
N GLY A 22 7.31 -9.13 1.95
CA GLY A 22 7.58 -8.23 3.05
C GLY A 22 8.40 -8.83 4.17
N LEU A 23 8.69 -8.00 5.16
CA LEU A 23 9.46 -8.37 6.34
C LEU A 23 8.52 -8.93 7.40
N PHE A 24 8.57 -10.25 7.63
CA PHE A 24 7.65 -10.92 8.56
C PHE A 24 7.63 -10.30 9.97
N GLY A 25 8.81 -10.03 10.54
CA GLY A 25 8.92 -9.42 11.87
C GLY A 25 8.29 -8.03 11.95
N LEU A 26 8.55 -7.20 10.93
CA LEU A 26 7.97 -5.86 10.83
C LEU A 26 6.46 -5.92 10.63
N ASN A 27 5.96 -6.81 9.75
CA ASN A 27 4.53 -7.00 9.52
C ASN A 27 3.83 -7.44 10.81
N LYS A 28 4.43 -8.35 11.59
CA LYS A 28 3.87 -8.79 12.87
C LYS A 28 3.83 -7.64 13.89
N TYR A 29 4.88 -6.82 13.94
CA TYR A 29 4.92 -5.63 14.78
C TYR A 29 3.84 -4.62 14.39
N ILE A 30 3.79 -4.21 13.12
CA ILE A 30 2.80 -3.25 12.61
C ILE A 30 1.39 -3.79 12.82
N SER A 31 1.12 -5.06 12.49
CA SER A 31 -0.16 -5.72 12.74
C SER A 31 -0.60 -5.61 14.20
N LYS A 32 0.32 -5.80 15.15
CA LYS A 32 0.05 -5.70 16.58
C LYS A 32 -0.25 -4.25 17.00
N GLU A 33 0.55 -3.29 16.55
CA GLU A 33 0.39 -1.87 16.93
C GLU A 33 -0.82 -1.21 16.26
N THR A 34 -1.14 -1.63 15.04
CA THR A 34 -2.20 -1.02 14.23
C THR A 34 -3.53 -1.74 14.30
N THR A 35 -3.52 -3.04 14.64
CA THR A 35 -4.61 -4.02 14.43
C THR A 35 -4.98 -4.26 12.96
N ILE A 36 -4.27 -3.62 12.02
CA ILE A 36 -4.57 -3.66 10.59
C ILE A 36 -3.60 -4.59 9.85
N ASN A 37 -4.17 -5.56 9.12
CA ASN A 37 -3.44 -6.64 8.44
C ASN A 37 -3.44 -6.54 6.91
N ARG A 38 -4.02 -5.46 6.36
CA ARG A 38 -4.08 -5.27 4.91
C ARG A 38 -2.75 -4.79 4.35
N LEU A 39 -2.50 -5.13 3.09
CA LEU A 39 -1.37 -4.62 2.31
C LEU A 39 -1.48 -3.09 2.19
N ALA A 40 -0.36 -2.40 2.42
CA ALA A 40 -0.23 -0.95 2.24
C ALA A 40 -0.08 -0.57 0.75
N LEU A 41 -0.95 -1.10 -0.11
CA LEU A 41 -1.01 -0.79 -1.54
C LEU A 41 -2.45 -0.49 -1.95
N HIS A 42 -2.64 0.62 -2.65
CA HIS A 42 -3.94 1.09 -3.14
C HIS A 42 -3.79 1.69 -4.54
N ALA A 43 -4.64 1.28 -5.48
CA ALA A 43 -4.70 1.88 -6.81
C ALA A 43 -5.48 3.20 -6.72
N LYS A 44 -4.75 4.32 -6.59
CA LYS A 44 -5.37 5.63 -6.34
C LYS A 44 -6.14 6.15 -7.55
N SER A 45 -5.66 5.90 -8.76
CA SER A 45 -6.28 6.39 -9.99
C SER A 45 -5.97 5.50 -11.16
N ILE A 46 -6.81 5.59 -12.19
CA ILE A 46 -6.58 4.97 -13.49
C ILE A 46 -6.94 5.98 -14.59
N SER A 47 -6.18 5.96 -15.68
CA SER A 47 -6.48 6.71 -16.89
C SER A 47 -6.30 5.80 -18.09
N PHE A 48 -7.23 5.88 -19.03
CA PHE A 48 -7.22 5.09 -20.25
C PHE A 48 -8.09 5.76 -21.31
N LEU A 49 -7.99 5.27 -22.55
CA LEU A 49 -8.91 5.65 -23.62
C LEU A 49 -10.20 4.84 -23.47
N ASP A 50 -11.34 5.52 -23.41
CA ASP A 50 -12.63 4.86 -23.46
C ASP A 50 -12.92 4.29 -24.87
N LEU A 51 -14.09 3.68 -25.03
CA LEU A 51 -14.51 3.09 -26.32
C LEU A 51 -14.68 4.13 -27.44
N ASN A 52 -14.75 5.42 -27.10
CA ASN A 52 -14.84 6.53 -28.04
C ASN A 52 -13.48 7.22 -28.26
N HIS A 53 -12.39 6.60 -27.81
CA HIS A 53 -11.02 7.15 -27.83
C HIS A 53 -10.87 8.47 -27.07
N GLN A 54 -11.70 8.70 -26.07
CA GLN A 54 -11.55 9.84 -25.17
C GLN A 54 -10.74 9.42 -23.95
N THR A 55 -9.76 10.24 -23.58
CA THR A 55 -9.01 10.02 -22.33
C THR A 55 -9.94 10.25 -21.15
N VAL A 56 -10.17 9.19 -20.39
CA VAL A 56 -10.92 9.24 -19.14
C VAL A 56 -9.97 9.09 -17.95
N TYR A 57 -10.37 9.66 -16.82
CA TYR A 57 -9.62 9.62 -15.57
C TYR A 57 -10.56 9.32 -14.41
N TYR A 58 -10.21 8.32 -13.61
CA TYR A 58 -10.97 7.92 -12.44
C TYR A 58 -10.07 7.87 -11.22
N GLN A 59 -10.63 8.25 -10.07
CA GLN A 59 -9.97 8.17 -8.77
C GLN A 59 -10.75 7.28 -7.82
N ALA A 60 -10.03 6.47 -7.06
CA ALA A 60 -10.58 5.75 -5.93
C ALA A 60 -10.24 6.47 -4.62
N THR A 61 -11.23 6.62 -3.76
CA THR A 61 -10.99 6.99 -2.36
C THR A 61 -10.27 5.84 -1.65
N LYS A 62 -9.47 6.18 -0.64
CA LYS A 62 -8.96 5.18 0.30
C LYS A 62 -10.14 4.74 1.18
N ASN A 63 -10.13 3.49 1.63
CA ASN A 63 -11.09 3.08 2.66
C ASN A 63 -10.56 3.46 4.05
N ASN A 64 -11.44 3.44 5.04
CA ASN A 64 -11.11 3.85 6.42
C ASN A 64 -9.91 3.07 6.98
N GLU A 65 -9.83 1.75 6.73
CA GLU A 65 -8.70 0.93 7.20
C GLU A 65 -7.36 1.39 6.61
N PHE A 66 -7.31 1.80 5.34
CA PHE A 66 -6.07 2.28 4.74
C PHE A 66 -5.65 3.62 5.34
N ASP A 67 -6.59 4.52 5.57
CA ASP A 67 -6.29 5.82 6.19
C ASP A 67 -5.84 5.66 7.65
N ILE A 68 -6.47 4.77 8.41
CA ILE A 68 -6.03 4.42 9.77
C ILE A 68 -4.61 3.85 9.75
N LEU A 69 -4.33 2.90 8.83
CA LEU A 69 -3.00 2.32 8.69
C LEU A 69 -1.95 3.38 8.38
N LEU A 70 -2.20 4.28 7.41
CA LEU A 70 -1.26 5.35 7.07
C LEU A 70 -1.03 6.31 8.24
N SER A 71 -2.09 6.67 8.98
CA SER A 71 -1.98 7.52 10.16
C SER A 71 -1.12 6.89 11.25
N GLN A 72 -1.33 5.61 11.54
CA GLN A 72 -0.55 4.89 12.56
C GLN A 72 0.90 4.68 12.10
N LEU A 73 1.15 4.37 10.83
CA LEU A 73 2.51 4.26 10.29
C LEU A 73 3.29 5.56 10.46
N ASN A 74 2.68 6.72 10.17
CA ASN A 74 3.33 8.02 10.41
C ASN A 74 3.80 8.16 11.86
N ASN A 75 3.02 7.72 12.84
CA ASN A 75 3.42 7.79 14.25
C ASN A 75 4.53 6.79 14.61
N LEU A 76 4.59 5.63 13.94
CA LEU A 76 5.55 4.55 14.22
C LEU A 76 6.90 4.74 13.51
N THR A 77 6.91 5.43 12.37
CA THR A 77 8.11 5.56 11.52
C THR A 77 8.76 6.94 11.56
N VAL A 78 8.17 7.93 12.22
CA VAL A 78 8.84 9.21 12.47
C VAL A 78 9.84 9.02 13.61
N LYS A 79 11.12 8.87 13.22
CA LYS A 79 12.25 9.25 14.07
C LYS A 79 12.81 10.56 13.50
N THR A 80 12.44 11.68 14.12
CA THR A 80 13.30 12.86 14.15
C THR A 80 14.56 12.55 14.94
#